data_AF-A0A2N5CTB8-F1
#
_entry.id   AF-A0A2N5CTB8-F1
#
_cell.length_a   1.000
_cell.length_b   1.000
_cell.length_c   1.000
_cell.angle_alpha   90.00
_cell.angle_beta   90.00
_cell.angle_gamma   90.00
#
_symmetry.space_group_name_H-M   'P 1'
#
loop_
_entity.id
_entity.type
_entity.pdbx_description
1 polymer ?
#
loop_
_entity_poly.entity_id
_entity_poly.type
_entity_poly.pdbx_seq_one_letter_code
_entity_poly.pdbx_strand_id
1 'polypeptide(L)'
;MSQVNAVNVEISVLLGRSILPMQQLLRMGRGAVIPLDAKTNDEVWILANNHPIARGEIQINDDRIAIQVTGPADVYDYMAGGA
;
A
#
# COMPACT_ATOMS: atom_id res chain seq x y z
N MET A 1 -6.83 -30.16 -12.45
CA MET A 1 -6.54 -28.74 -12.18
C MET A 1 -7.77 -28.14 -11.52
N SER A 2 -7.69 -27.77 -10.24
CA SER A 2 -8.83 -27.19 -9.51
C SER A 2 -9.15 -25.79 -10.07
N GLN A 3 -10.43 -25.50 -10.32
CA GLN A 3 -10.89 -24.22 -10.89
C GLN A 3 -10.45 -23.00 -10.05
N VAL A 4 -10.15 -23.22 -8.77
CA VAL A 4 -9.65 -22.20 -7.84
C VAL A 4 -8.35 -21.54 -8.32
N ASN A 5 -7.48 -22.27 -9.04
CA ASN A 5 -6.21 -21.72 -9.53
C ASN A 5 -6.36 -20.77 -10.72
N ALA A 6 -7.53 -20.75 -11.37
CA ALA A 6 -7.80 -19.87 -12.51
C ALA A 6 -8.39 -18.51 -12.10
N VAL A 7 -8.60 -18.30 -10.79
CA VAL A 7 -9.15 -17.05 -10.27
C VAL A 7 -8.03 -16.04 -10.16
N ASN A 8 -8.14 -14.96 -10.93
CA ASN A 8 -7.21 -13.84 -10.85
C ASN A 8 -7.47 -13.04 -9.57
N VAL A 9 -6.40 -12.65 -8.87
CA VAL A 9 -6.45 -11.81 -7.68
C VAL A 9 -5.64 -10.55 -7.96
N GLU A 10 -6.23 -9.39 -7.68
CA GLU A 10 -5.52 -8.12 -7.79
C GLU A 10 -4.64 -7.93 -6.56
N ILE A 11 -3.33 -7.79 -6.80
CA ILE A 11 -2.36 -7.49 -5.75
C ILE A 11 -1.96 -6.03 -5.84
N SER A 12 -2.18 -5.30 -4.76
CA SER A 12 -1.86 -3.88 -4.65
C SER A 12 -0.91 -3.65 -3.51
N VAL A 13 0.12 -2.84 -3.74
CA VAL A 13 1.09 -2.44 -2.72
C VAL A 13 0.81 -0.99 -2.33
N LEU A 14 0.55 -0.76 -1.06
CA LEU A 14 0.27 0.56 -0.52
C LEU A 14 1.49 1.09 0.21
N LEU A 15 2.08 2.16 -0.35
CA LEU A 15 3.27 2.80 0.21
C LEU A 15 2.93 3.62 1.46
N GLY A 16 1.84 4.38 1.42
CA GLY A 16 1.38 5.20 2.53
C GLY A 16 -0.01 5.77 2.26
N ARG A 17 -0.58 6.44 3.26
CA ARG A 17 -1.89 7.08 3.24
C ARG A 17 -1.76 8.56 3.60
N SER A 18 -2.79 9.33 3.28
CA SER A 18 -2.91 10.71 3.69
C SER A 18 -4.38 11.08 3.79
N ILE A 19 -4.77 11.73 4.88
CA ILE A 19 -6.13 12.25 5.08
C ILE A 19 -6.10 13.74 4.74
N LEU A 20 -6.84 14.12 3.69
CA LEU A 20 -6.88 15.49 3.19
C LEU A 20 -8.31 16.04 3.23
N PRO A 21 -8.53 17.26 3.73
CA PRO A 21 -9.83 17.93 3.62
C PRO A 21 -10.21 18.11 2.14
N MET A 22 -11.50 17.92 1.80
CA MET A 22 -11.97 18.05 0.42
C MET A 22 -11.60 19.40 -0.22
N GLN A 23 -11.68 20.50 0.53
CA GLN A 23 -11.31 21.82 0.02
C GLN A 23 -9.82 21.91 -0.37
N GLN A 24 -8.92 21.23 0.35
CA GLN A 24 -7.51 21.19 0.00
C GLN A 24 -7.30 20.39 -1.29
N LEU A 25 -7.94 19.23 -1.41
CA LEU A 25 -7.88 18.39 -2.60
C LEU A 25 -8.38 19.12 -3.85
N LEU A 26 -9.51 19.83 -3.75
CA LEU A 26 -10.10 20.59 -4.87
C LEU A 26 -9.25 21.79 -5.31
N ARG A 27 -8.39 22.32 -4.41
CA ARG A 27 -7.49 23.43 -4.71
C ARG A 27 -6.12 22.97 -5.24
N MET A 28 -5.88 21.67 -5.32
CA MET A 28 -4.62 21.15 -5.84
C MET A 28 -4.50 21.45 -7.34
N GLY A 29 -3.39 22.08 -7.72
CA GLY A 29 -3.03 22.36 -9.10
C GLY A 29 -1.78 21.58 -9.51
N ARG A 30 -1.23 21.94 -10.67
CA ARG A 30 0.03 21.36 -11.15
C ARG A 30 1.15 21.63 -10.14
N GLY A 31 1.89 20.58 -9.78
CA GLY A 31 3.01 20.65 -8.84
C GLY A 31 2.63 20.55 -7.36
N ALA A 32 1.36 20.28 -7.02
CA ALA A 32 0.96 20.03 -5.65
C ALA A 32 1.57 18.71 -5.13
N VAL A 33 2.15 18.74 -3.93
CA VAL A 33 2.77 17.59 -3.25
C VAL A 33 1.88 17.16 -2.09
N ILE A 34 1.56 15.87 -2.02
CA ILE A 34 0.84 15.27 -0.89
C ILE A 34 1.84 14.52 -0.01
N PRO A 35 2.05 14.94 1.24
CA PRO A 35 2.81 14.14 2.18
C PRO A 35 2.00 12.88 2.53
N LEU A 36 2.65 11.73 2.44
CA LEU A 36 2.13 10.47 2.97
C LEU A 36 2.63 10.29 4.41
N ASP A 37 1.92 9.47 5.18
CA ASP A 37 2.31 9.05 6.53
C ASP A 37 3.55 8.14 6.57
N ALA A 38 3.91 7.53 5.44
CA ALA A 38 5.00 6.58 5.32
C ALA A 38 6.38 7.26 5.21
N LYS A 39 7.36 6.68 5.92
CA LYS A 39 8.78 7.03 5.84
C LYS A 39 9.53 6.05 4.94
N THR A 40 10.75 6.42 4.53
CA THR A 40 11.60 5.61 3.64
C THR A 40 11.92 4.22 4.18
N ASN A 41 11.92 4.05 5.51
CA ASN A 41 12.25 2.78 6.16
C ASN A 41 11.01 2.03 6.68
N ASP A 42 9.80 2.53 6.41
CA ASP A 42 8.59 1.89 6.88
C ASP A 42 8.21 0.74 5.94
N GLU A 43 7.73 -0.35 6.52
CA GLU A 43 7.20 -1.46 5.73
C GLU A 43 5.92 -1.04 4.98
N VAL A 44 5.76 -1.58 3.77
CA VAL A 44 4.58 -1.39 2.92
C VAL A 44 3.49 -2.41 3.22
N TRP A 45 2.25 -2.03 2.93
CA TRP A 45 1.11 -2.95 3.03
C TRP A 45 0.90 -3.67 1.69
N ILE A 46 0.71 -4.98 1.75
CA ILE A 46 0.35 -5.80 0.59
C ILE A 46 -1.12 -6.19 0.72
N LEU A 47 -1.89 -5.78 -0.27
CA LEU A 47 -3.33 -6.00 -0.35
C LEU A 47 -3.63 -7.03 -1.44
N ALA A 48 -4.57 -7.92 -1.17
CA ALA A 48 -5.22 -8.75 -2.17
C ALA A 48 -6.69 -8.34 -2.24
N ASN A 49 -7.16 -7.86 -3.39
CA ASN A 49 -8.52 -7.34 -3.57
C ASN A 49 -8.93 -6.35 -2.44
N ASN A 50 -8.08 -5.35 -2.16
CA ASN A 50 -8.25 -4.37 -1.08
C ASN A 50 -8.26 -4.94 0.36
N HIS A 51 -7.87 -6.19 0.56
CA HIS A 51 -7.74 -6.81 1.88
C HIS A 51 -6.26 -6.97 2.26
N PRO A 52 -5.81 -6.51 3.45
CA PRO A 52 -4.42 -6.65 3.88
C PRO A 52 -4.10 -8.12 4.18
N ILE A 53 -3.03 -8.61 3.55
CA ILE A 53 -2.59 -10.01 3.70
C ILE A 53 -1.16 -10.12 4.21
N ALA A 54 -0.30 -9.13 3.92
CA ALA A 54 1.12 -9.19 4.27
C ALA A 54 1.73 -7.79 4.43
N ARG A 55 2.86 -7.76 5.12
CA ARG A 55 3.80 -6.65 5.20
C ARG A 55 5.03 -6.96 4.35
N GLY A 56 5.71 -5.93 3.89
CA GLY A 56 6.95 -6.10 3.16
C GLY A 56 7.84 -4.88 3.15
N GLU A 57 9.09 -5.10 2.77
CA GLU A 57 10.08 -4.05 2.58
C GLU A 57 10.31 -3.81 1.09
N ILE A 58 10.49 -2.54 0.71
CA ILE A 58 10.82 -2.18 -0.67
C ILE A 58 12.31 -2.43 -0.89
N GLN A 59 12.63 -3.21 -1.92
CA GLN A 59 13.98 -3.34 -2.43
C GLN A 59 14.03 -2.82 -3.86
N ILE A 60 14.95 -1.89 -4.11
CA ILE A 60 15.19 -1.36 -5.44
C ILE A 60 16.45 -2.04 -5.97
N ASN A 61 16.28 -2.84 -7.01
CA ASN A 61 17.37 -3.49 -7.72
C ASN A 61 17.45 -2.87 -9.11
N ASP A 62 18.46 -2.02 -9.32
CA ASP A 62 18.63 -1.20 -10.53
C ASP A 62 17.35 -0.40 -10.85
N ASP A 63 16.70 -0.70 -11.97
CA ASP A 63 15.47 -0.05 -12.43
C ASP A 63 14.19 -0.80 -12.00
N ARG A 64 14.31 -1.85 -11.18
CA ARG A 64 13.17 -2.67 -10.75
C ARG A 64 12.86 -2.46 -9.27
N ILE A 65 11.59 -2.20 -9.00
CA ILE A 65 11.05 -2.18 -7.65
C ILE A 65 10.56 -3.60 -7.32
N ALA A 66 11.14 -4.18 -6.29
CA ALA A 66 10.73 -5.45 -5.72
C ALA A 66 10.22 -5.23 -4.29
N ILE A 67 9.33 -6.11 -3.84
CA ILE A 67 8.83 -6.11 -2.47
C ILE A 67 9.23 -7.44 -1.84
N GLN A 68 10.02 -7.39 -0.79
CA GLN A 68 10.34 -8.56 0.02
C GLN A 68 9.26 -8.71 1.10
N VAL A 69 8.53 -9.82 1.07
CA VAL A 69 7.52 -10.13 2.10
C VAL A 69 8.23 -10.41 3.42
N THR A 70 7.86 -9.67 4.46
CA THR A 70 8.45 -9.80 5.80
C THR A 70 7.59 -10.66 6.72
N GLY A 71 6.27 -10.50 6.67
CA GLY A 71 5.34 -11.23 7.52
C GLY A 71 3.87 -11.08 7.14
N PRO A 72 2.98 -11.83 7.80
CA PRO A 72 1.54 -11.66 7.64
C PRO A 72 1.09 -10.30 8.18
N ALA A 73 0.10 -9.68 7.53
CA ALA A 73 -0.53 -8.48 8.04
C ALA A 73 -1.75 -8.85 8.88
N ASP A 74 -1.94 -8.15 10.00
CA ASP A 74 -3.21 -8.15 10.72
C ASP A 74 -4.14 -7.07 10.13
N VAL A 75 -5.39 -7.45 9.90
CA VAL A 75 -6.45 -6.56 9.41
C VAL A 75 -6.77 -5.48 10.44
N TYR A 76 -6.72 -5.81 11.74
CA TYR A 76 -6.98 -4.86 12.81
C TYR A 76 -5.93 -3.75 12.84
N ASP A 77 -4.66 -4.10 12.65
CA ASP A 77 -3.56 -3.13 12.57
C ASP A 77 -3.71 -2.22 11.35
N TYR A 78 -4.09 -2.78 10.20
CA TYR A 78 -4.35 -2.02 8.98
C TYR A 78 -5.49 -0.99 9.14
N MET A 79 -6.52 -1.34 9.91
CA MET A 79 -7.68 -0.47 10.17
C MET A 79 -7.41 0.55 11.29
N ALA A 80 -6.56 0.21 12.28
CA ALA A 80 -6.23 1.10 13.40
C ALA A 80 -5.41 2.33 12.96
N GLY A 81 -4.60 2.21 11.91
CA GLY A 81 -3.79 3.32 11.37
C GLY A 81 -4.56 4.43 10.63
N GLY A 82 -5.87 4.55 10.83
CA GLY A 82 -6.73 5.57 10.20
C GLY A 82 -7.24 6.66 11.13
N ALA A 83 -6.73 6.73 12.38
CA ALA A 83 -7.12 7.72 13.39
C ALA A 83 -6.24 8.97 13.37
#